data_AF-A0A1V5MRF0-F1
#
_entry.id   AF-A0A1V5MRF0-F1
#
_cell.length_a   1.000
_cell.length_b   1.000
_cell.length_c   1.000
_cell.angle_alpha   90.00
_cell.angle_beta   90.00
_cell.angle_gamma   90.00
#
_symmetry.space_group_name_H-M   'P 1'
#
loop_
_entity.id
_entity.type
_entity.pdbx_description
1 polymer ?
#
loop_
_entity_poly.entity_id
_entity_poly.type
_entity_poly.pdbx_seq_one_letter_code
_entity_poly.pdbx_strand_id
1 'polypeptide(L)'
;MPTFQATGIKLKLLAALYTGRFCVVNKPMVVNTGLEDMCIVADEPALMKEKLKELFTYPFTMQHIVNRQNVLNRNGFTNASNTKLLLELIYNSSGC
;
A
#
# COMPACT_ATOMS: atom_id res chain seq x y z
N MET A 1 3.90 -0.11 11.99
CA MET A 1 3.12 0.57 13.04
C MET A 1 1.68 0.14 12.90
N PRO A 2 1.11 -0.66 13.83
CA PRO A 2 -0.31 -1.03 13.76
C PRO A 2 -1.21 0.19 13.96
N THR A 3 -2.45 0.11 13.49
CA THR A 3 -3.50 1.12 13.75
C THR A 3 -4.73 0.48 14.37
N PHE A 4 -5.40 1.18 15.27
CA PHE A 4 -6.67 0.74 15.87
C PHE A 4 -7.87 1.44 15.25
N GLN A 5 -7.66 2.22 14.17
CA GLN A 5 -8.69 2.96 13.45
C GLN A 5 -8.58 2.72 11.94
N ALA A 6 -9.61 2.12 11.36
CA ALA A 6 -9.72 1.85 9.93
C ALA A 6 -10.21 3.08 9.14
N THR A 7 -9.55 4.24 9.32
CA THR A 7 -9.93 5.50 8.66
C THR A 7 -8.94 5.89 7.55
N GLY A 8 -9.41 5.85 6.30
CA GLY A 8 -8.70 6.35 5.13
C GLY A 8 -7.37 5.66 4.80
N ILE A 9 -6.75 6.11 3.70
CA ILE A 9 -5.44 5.63 3.24
C ILE A 9 -4.35 6.11 4.21
N LYS A 10 -3.46 5.20 4.62
CA LYS A 10 -2.33 5.52 5.49
C LYS A 10 -1.14 5.96 4.64
N LEU A 11 -0.91 7.26 4.51
CA LEU A 11 0.19 7.80 3.67
C LEU A 11 1.59 7.28 4.07
N LYS A 12 1.82 7.04 5.36
CA LYS A 12 3.08 6.42 5.84
C LYS A 12 3.27 4.98 5.32
N LEU A 13 2.18 4.21 5.23
CA LEU A 13 2.23 2.86 4.65
C LEU A 13 2.48 2.94 3.15
N LEU A 14 1.78 3.83 2.45
CA LEU A 14 1.97 4.04 1.01
C LEU A 14 3.43 4.41 0.69
N ALA A 15 4.01 5.35 1.44
CA ALA A 15 5.41 5.71 1.30
C ALA A 15 6.36 4.53 1.55
N ALA A 16 6.09 3.71 2.58
CA ALA A 16 6.87 2.51 2.87
C ALA A 16 6.75 1.43 1.78
N LEU A 17 5.60 1.32 1.10
CA LEU A 17 5.44 0.44 -0.05
C LEU A 17 6.30 0.89 -1.23
N TYR A 18 6.43 2.20 -1.45
CA TYR A 18 7.28 2.74 -2.52
C TYR A 18 8.80 2.61 -2.24
N THR A 19 9.23 2.78 -0.99
CA THR A 19 10.67 2.92 -0.67
C THR A 19 11.24 1.76 0.16
N GLY A 20 10.39 0.92 0.73
CA GLY A 20 10.77 -0.13 1.68
C GLY A 20 10.72 -1.55 1.11
N ARG A 21 11.09 -2.51 1.98
CA ARG A 21 11.05 -3.96 1.71
C ARG A 21 9.65 -4.52 1.97
N PHE A 22 9.50 -5.45 2.92
CA PHE A 22 8.22 -6.02 3.32
C PHE A 22 7.51 -5.11 4.34
N CYS A 23 6.20 -4.94 4.21
CA CYS A 23 5.37 -4.19 5.15
C CYS A 23 4.53 -5.17 5.96
N VAL A 24 4.83 -5.30 7.26
CA VAL A 24 4.00 -6.05 8.20
C VAL A 24 3.04 -5.09 8.90
N VAL A 25 1.75 -5.36 8.78
CA VAL A 25 0.66 -4.46 9.20
C VAL A 25 -0.41 -5.26 9.93
N ASN A 26 -1.25 -4.58 10.71
CA ASN A 26 -2.51 -5.18 11.16
C ASN A 26 -3.64 -4.84 10.18
N LYS A 27 -4.70 -5.64 10.18
CA LYS A 27 -5.83 -5.57 9.25
C LYS A 27 -6.46 -4.18 9.12
N PRO A 28 -6.68 -3.40 10.21
CA PRO A 28 -7.19 -2.03 10.10
C PRO A 28 -6.33 -1.07 9.28
N MET A 29 -5.05 -1.37 9.00
CA MET A 29 -4.21 -0.51 8.16
C MET A 29 -4.52 -0.60 6.67
N VAL A 30 -5.05 -1.74 6.22
CA VAL A 30 -5.15 -2.06 4.79
C VAL A 30 -6.58 -2.34 4.34
N VAL A 31 -7.51 -2.63 5.25
CA VAL A 31 -8.89 -2.96 4.90
C VAL A 31 -9.55 -1.86 4.06
N ASN A 32 -10.08 -2.24 2.89
CA ASN A 32 -10.74 -1.36 1.92
C ASN A 32 -9.81 -0.26 1.37
N THR A 33 -8.50 -0.52 1.31
CA THR A 33 -7.54 0.47 0.78
C THR A 33 -6.98 0.08 -0.58
N GLY A 34 -7.12 -1.16 -1.03
CA GLY A 34 -6.43 -1.66 -2.24
C GLY A 34 -4.93 -1.92 -2.03
N LEU A 35 -4.48 -1.94 -0.77
CA LEU A 35 -3.09 -2.22 -0.36
C LEU A 35 -2.93 -3.60 0.32
N GLU A 36 -4.01 -4.36 0.45
CA GLU A 36 -4.08 -5.64 1.16
C GLU A 36 -3.06 -6.64 0.61
N ASP A 37 -3.04 -6.86 -0.70
CA ASP A 37 -2.18 -7.85 -1.36
C ASP A 37 -0.69 -7.46 -1.39
N MET A 38 -0.37 -6.22 -0.99
CA MET A 38 1.01 -5.72 -0.95
C MET A 38 1.64 -5.79 0.44
N CYS A 39 0.87 -6.19 1.45
CA CYS A 39 1.28 -6.22 2.84
C CYS A 39 1.16 -7.62 3.43
N ILE A 40 1.96 -7.90 4.46
CA ILE A 40 1.79 -9.08 5.31
C ILE A 40 0.89 -8.67 6.47
N VAL A 41 -0.33 -9.22 6.52
CA VAL A 41 -1.29 -8.92 7.58
C VAL A 41 -1.06 -9.84 8.78
N ALA A 42 -0.78 -9.25 9.93
CA ALA A 42 -0.62 -9.91 11.22
C ALA A 42 -1.27 -9.05 12.31
N ASP A 43 -2.44 -9.47 12.80
CA ASP A 43 -3.21 -8.72 13.81
C ASP A 43 -2.65 -8.88 15.22
N GLU A 44 -2.10 -10.07 15.52
CA GLU A 44 -1.60 -10.39 16.86
C GLU A 44 -0.12 -10.03 17.03
N PRO A 45 0.30 -9.47 18.18
CA PRO A 45 1.70 -9.15 18.44
C PRO A 45 2.64 -10.35 18.32
N ALA A 46 2.19 -11.55 18.70
CA ALA A 46 2.96 -12.77 18.57
C ALA A 46 3.22 -13.13 17.10
N LEU A 47 2.18 -13.06 16.27
CA LEU A 47 2.27 -13.32 14.83
C LEU A 47 3.13 -12.27 14.12
N MET A 48 3.01 -11.00 14.51
CA MET A 48 3.85 -9.93 13.95
C MET A 48 5.33 -10.20 14.25
N LYS A 49 5.68 -10.62 15.48
CA LYS A 49 7.05 -10.98 15.84
C LYS A 49 7.57 -12.17 15.01
N GLU A 50 6.73 -13.18 14.80
CA GLU A 50 7.07 -14.34 13.97
C GLU A 50 7.36 -13.92 12.53
N LYS A 51 6.46 -13.15 11.91
CA LYS A 51 6.63 -12.66 10.54
C LYS A 51 7.84 -11.75 10.38
N LEU A 52 8.14 -10.92 11.37
CA LEU A 52 9.35 -10.11 11.34
C LEU A 52 10.62 -10.97 11.32
N LYS A 53 10.69 -12.04 12.13
CA LYS A 53 11.84 -12.96 12.13
C LYS A 53 12.00 -13.67 10.78
N GLU A 54 10.90 -14.16 10.21
CA GLU A 54 10.86 -14.80 8.89
C GLU A 54 11.34 -13.85 7.78
N LEU A 55 10.77 -12.64 7.73
CA LEU A 55 11.03 -11.68 6.66
C LEU A 55 12.41 -11.02 6.78
N PHE A 56 13.04 -11.06 7.95
CA PHE A 56 14.38 -10.51 8.14
C PHE A 56 15.42 -11.30 7.34
N THR A 57 15.27 -12.62 7.27
CA THR A 57 16.16 -13.51 6.50
C THR A 57 15.67 -13.73 5.07
N TYR A 58 14.40 -13.47 4.78
CA TYR A 58 13.85 -13.66 3.44
C TYR A 58 14.39 -12.62 2.43
N PRO A 59 14.87 -13.06 1.26
CA PRO A 59 15.45 -12.15 0.26
C PRO A 59 14.39 -11.23 -0.34
N PHE A 60 14.69 -9.93 -0.42
CA PHE A 60 13.86 -8.96 -1.13
C PHE A 60 14.48 -8.67 -2.50
N THR A 61 13.86 -9.22 -3.54
CA THR A 61 14.41 -9.19 -4.91
C THR A 61 13.84 -8.05 -5.74
N MET A 62 14.49 -7.71 -6.86
CA MET A 62 13.98 -6.74 -7.84
C MET A 62 12.58 -7.11 -8.35
N GLN A 63 12.26 -8.40 -8.45
CA GLN A 63 10.92 -8.84 -8.86
C GLN A 63 9.84 -8.37 -7.87
N HIS A 64 10.13 -8.33 -6.57
CA HIS A 64 9.20 -7.81 -5.57
C HIS A 64 8.94 -6.32 -5.79
N ILE A 65 9.97 -5.55 -6.14
CA ILE A 65 9.87 -4.12 -6.45
C ILE A 65 9.01 -3.90 -7.69
N VAL A 66 9.31 -4.62 -8.78
CA VAL A 66 8.58 -4.52 -10.05
C VAL A 66 7.11 -4.90 -9.88
N ASN A 67 6.84 -6.02 -9.20
CA ASN A 67 5.47 -6.45 -8.92
C ASN A 67 4.71 -5.40 -8.12
N ARG A 68 5.33 -4.84 -7.09
CA ARG A 68 4.70 -3.80 -6.27
C ARG A 68 4.45 -2.51 -7.05
N GLN A 69 5.41 -2.05 -7.85
CA GLN A 69 5.22 -0.88 -8.71
C GLN A 69 4.07 -1.08 -9.69
N ASN A 70 3.96 -2.28 -10.29
CA ASN A 70 2.85 -2.60 -11.19
C ASN A 70 1.49 -2.53 -10.46
N VAL A 71 1.38 -3.07 -9.25
CA VAL A 71 0.13 -3.02 -8.47
C VAL A 71 -0.19 -1.58 -8.05
N LEU A 72 0.78 -0.82 -7.53
CA LEU A 72 0.59 0.58 -7.16
C LEU A 72 0.14 1.43 -8.35
N ASN A 73 0.76 1.22 -9.51
CA ASN A 73 0.42 1.96 -10.73
C ASN A 73 -0.97 1.60 -11.25
N ARG A 74 -1.32 0.31 -11.28
CA ARG A 74 -2.65 -0.16 -11.71
C ARG A 74 -3.78 0.31 -10.79
N ASN A 75 -3.50 0.40 -9.48
CA ASN A 75 -4.50 0.80 -8.49
C ASN A 75 -4.58 2.33 -8.31
N GLY A 76 -3.97 3.13 -9.19
CA GLY A 76 -4.10 4.58 -9.16
C GLY A 76 -3.32 5.27 -8.06
N PHE A 77 -2.33 4.61 -7.44
CA PHE A 77 -1.49 5.25 -6.41
C PHE A 77 -0.38 6.13 -6.99
N THR A 78 -0.56 6.65 -8.21
CA THR A 78 0.44 7.51 -8.88
C THR A 78 -0.07 8.93 -9.03
N ASN A 79 0.84 9.89 -8.86
CA ASN A 79 0.53 11.29 -9.09
C ASN A 79 0.14 11.53 -10.55
N ALA A 80 0.79 10.89 -11.53
CA ALA A 80 0.49 11.08 -12.93
C ALA A 80 -0.95 10.67 -13.29
N SER A 81 -1.37 9.48 -12.88
CA SER A 81 -2.74 8.97 -13.11
C SER A 81 -3.78 9.84 -12.41
N ASN A 82 -3.52 10.20 -11.14
CA ASN A 82 -4.45 11.00 -10.36
C ASN A 82 -4.57 12.44 -10.87
N THR A 83 -3.47 13.07 -11.27
CA THR A 83 -3.49 14.40 -11.88
C THR A 83 -4.29 14.38 -13.19
N LYS A 84 -4.11 13.36 -14.04
CA LYS A 84 -4.89 13.24 -15.27
C LYS A 84 -6.40 13.15 -14.98
N LEU A 85 -6.79 12.28 -14.06
CA LEU A 85 -8.19 12.12 -13.65
C LEU A 85 -8.75 13.43 -13.06
N LEU A 86 -7.97 14.13 -12.22
CA LEU A 86 -8.39 15.42 -11.66
C LEU A 86 -8.59 16.47 -12.75
N LEU A 87 -7.70 16.56 -13.74
CA LEU A 87 -7.86 17.49 -14.86
C LEU A 87 -9.13 17.18 -15.66
N GLU A 88 -9.39 15.90 -15.96
CA GLU A 88 -10.62 15.49 -16.64
C GLU A 88 -11.86 15.86 -15.81
N LEU A 89 -11.85 15.59 -14.50
CA LEU A 89 -12.98 15.90 -13.61
C LEU A 89 -13.22 17.39 -13.41
N ILE A 90 -12.18 18.23 -13.46
CA ILE A 90 -12.31 19.67 -13.25
C ILE A 90 -12.70 20.38 -14.55
N TYR A 91 -12.14 19.97 -15.69
CA TYR A 91 -12.28 20.71 -16.95
C TYR A 91 -13.28 20.08 -17.94
N ASN A 92 -13.55 18.78 -17.86
CA ASN A 92 -14.50 18.08 -18.75
C ASN A 92 -15.88 17.86 -18.12
N SER A 93 -16.11 18.33 -16.88
CA SER A 93 -17.42 18.29 -16.21
C SER A 93 -18.31 19.50 -16.51
N SER A 94 -17.84 20.46 -17.32
CA SER A 94 -18.60 21.64 -17.78
C SER A 94 -19.53 21.38 -18.97
N GLY A 95 -19.93 20.11 -19.18
CA GLY A 95 -20.83 19.69 -20.26
C GLY A 95 -22.21 19.28 -19.71
N CYS A 96 -22.93 20.20 -19.10
CA CYS A 96 -24.38 20.16 -18.96
C CYS A 96 -24.94 21.59 -18.92
#